data_AF-M4YMD0-F1
#
_entry.id   AF-M4YMD0-F1
#
_cell.length_a   1.000
_cell.length_b   1.000
_cell.length_c   1.000
_cell.angle_alpha   90.00
_cell.angle_beta   90.00
_cell.angle_gamma   90.00
#
_symmetry.space_group_name_H-M   'P 1'
#
loop_
_entity.id
_entity.type
_entity.pdbx_description
1 polymer ?
#
loop_
_entity_poly.entity_id
_entity_poly.type
_entity_poly.pdbx_seq_one_letter_code
_entity_poly.pdbx_strand_id
1 'polypeptide(L)'
;MQHYNNGDKEWQDWNECVAFCSKDATLNKAKIKYLENRLYNLARSSGRCEVMNGNEPKQSKLSMKDKAETEEYLDNLIITFGAMGYRFLQKYSPVKPFKKTDAGRSDIDTSANIDSETVIFNCTWPKIGCDAHGIIVPEGILVLKNSKIRHDTTPSFKNKGYNVLREKLINDGVIVNDIFVTDYLFSSYSAAASVICGNSTNGRQAWVNDDHQSIEEYLSN
;
A
#
# COMPACT_ATOMS: atom_id res chain seq x y z
N MET A 1 -24.97 -6.12 -9.52
CA MET A 1 -25.32 -5.16 -10.59
C MET A 1 -25.92 -3.93 -9.93
N GLN A 2 -25.13 -2.88 -9.71
CA GLN A 2 -25.67 -1.58 -9.32
C GLN A 2 -26.23 -0.90 -10.59
N HIS A 3 -27.41 -0.32 -10.48
CA HIS A 3 -28.18 0.19 -11.63
C HIS A 3 -27.66 1.54 -12.12
N TYR A 4 -27.56 1.61 -13.45
CA TYR A 4 -27.35 2.79 -14.30
C TYR A 4 -28.40 3.87 -14.01
N ASN A 5 -27.97 4.98 -13.40
CA ASN A 5 -28.69 6.25 -13.48
C ASN A 5 -27.78 7.41 -13.06
N ASN A 6 -26.79 7.73 -13.89
CA ASN A 6 -26.44 9.10 -14.20
C ASN A 6 -25.46 9.15 -15.38
N GLY A 7 -25.61 10.16 -16.23
CA GLY A 7 -24.86 10.36 -17.47
C GLY A 7 -23.39 10.78 -17.29
N ASP A 8 -22.74 10.38 -16.20
CA ASP A 8 -21.33 10.64 -15.97
C ASP A 8 -20.50 9.58 -16.69
N LYS A 9 -19.72 10.03 -17.68
CA LYS A 9 -18.93 9.20 -18.60
C LYS A 9 -17.80 8.41 -17.95
N GLU A 10 -17.47 8.68 -16.68
CA GLU A 10 -16.24 8.19 -16.03
C GLU A 10 -16.18 6.67 -15.82
N TRP A 11 -17.32 5.98 -15.73
CA TRP A 11 -17.32 4.52 -15.53
C TRP A 11 -17.18 3.71 -16.83
N GLN A 12 -17.12 4.36 -18.01
CA GLN A 12 -17.00 3.65 -19.29
C GLN A 12 -15.57 3.18 -19.61
N ASP A 13 -14.58 3.64 -18.85
CA ASP A 13 -13.15 3.35 -19.07
C ASP A 13 -12.62 2.26 -18.12
N TRP A 14 -13.37 1.17 -17.90
CA TRP A 14 -12.86 0.01 -17.18
C TRP A 14 -12.18 -0.97 -18.15
N ASN A 15 -10.97 -1.40 -17.79
CA ASN A 15 -10.19 -2.35 -18.60
C ASN A 15 -10.30 -3.80 -18.10
N GLU A 16 -10.72 -3.98 -16.85
CA GLU A 16 -10.64 -5.27 -16.18
C GLU A 16 -11.81 -5.45 -15.19
N CYS A 17 -12.33 -6.67 -15.10
CA CYS A 17 -13.38 -7.04 -14.18
C CYS A 17 -13.04 -8.36 -13.51
N VAL A 18 -13.11 -8.40 -12.18
CA VAL A 18 -12.91 -9.61 -11.38
C VAL A 18 -14.24 -9.97 -10.72
N ALA A 19 -14.67 -11.22 -10.92
CA ALA A 19 -15.89 -11.76 -10.33
C ALA A 19 -15.58 -13.09 -9.63
N PHE A 20 -16.27 -13.34 -8.52
CA PHE A 20 -16.23 -14.61 -7.81
C PHE A 20 -17.63 -15.21 -7.75
N CYS A 21 -17.71 -16.53 -7.83
CA CYS A 21 -18.94 -17.29 -7.72
C CYS A 21 -18.77 -18.44 -6.73
N SER A 22 -19.89 -18.94 -6.20
CA SER A 22 -19.91 -20.18 -5.43
C SER A 22 -20.55 -21.28 -6.26
N LYS A 23 -20.01 -22.50 -6.15
CA LYS A 23 -20.52 -23.69 -6.86
C LYS A 23 -21.83 -24.20 -6.25
N ASP A 24 -21.92 -24.16 -4.93
CA ASP A 24 -23.10 -24.54 -4.18
C ASP A 24 -23.79 -23.25 -3.72
N ALA A 25 -25.12 -23.22 -3.56
CA ALA A 25 -25.89 -22.02 -3.20
C ALA A 25 -25.60 -21.44 -1.79
N THR A 26 -24.38 -21.62 -1.28
CA THR A 26 -23.82 -21.15 -0.01
C THR A 26 -23.78 -19.63 0.08
N LEU A 27 -23.67 -18.90 -1.03
CA LEU A 27 -23.72 -17.43 -1.06
C LEU A 27 -25.16 -16.92 -1.21
N ASN A 28 -25.87 -16.86 -0.09
CA ASN A 28 -27.19 -16.23 -0.06
C ASN A 28 -27.10 -14.68 -0.08
N LYS A 29 -28.25 -14.02 -0.26
CA LYS A 29 -28.34 -12.54 -0.34
C LYS A 29 -27.75 -11.83 0.89
N ALA A 30 -27.85 -12.41 2.08
CA ALA A 30 -27.26 -11.82 3.29
C ALA A 30 -25.73 -11.94 3.24
N LYS A 31 -25.18 -13.14 3.01
CA LYS A 31 -23.73 -13.35 2.89
C LYS A 31 -23.09 -12.46 1.81
N ILE A 32 -23.76 -12.27 0.66
CA ILE A 32 -23.30 -11.36 -0.41
C ILE A 32 -23.23 -9.91 0.08
N LYS A 33 -24.27 -9.40 0.75
CA LYS A 33 -24.25 -8.03 1.30
C LYS A 33 -23.19 -7.83 2.39
N TYR A 34 -22.98 -8.87 3.20
CA TYR A 34 -21.92 -8.88 4.19
C TYR A 34 -20.55 -8.79 3.52
N LEU A 35 -20.28 -9.64 2.52
CA LEU A 35 -19.02 -9.62 1.75
C LEU A 35 -18.81 -8.30 1.02
N GLU A 36 -19.84 -7.73 0.39
CA GLU A 36 -19.76 -6.44 -0.31
C GLU A 36 -19.29 -5.32 0.65
N ASN A 37 -19.89 -5.23 1.84
CA ASN A 37 -19.45 -4.28 2.86
C ASN A 37 -18.00 -4.55 3.32
N ARG A 38 -17.64 -5.81 3.56
CA ARG A 38 -16.28 -6.17 3.99
C ARG A 38 -15.24 -5.85 2.92
N LEU A 39 -15.48 -6.20 1.67
CA LEU A 39 -14.61 -5.90 0.53
C LEU A 39 -14.48 -4.38 0.32
N TYR A 40 -15.57 -3.63 0.44
CA TYR A 40 -15.54 -2.16 0.39
C TYR A 40 -14.63 -1.58 1.49
N ASN A 41 -14.78 -2.05 2.73
CA ASN A 41 -13.98 -1.59 3.86
C ASN A 41 -12.50 -1.98 3.75
N LEU A 42 -12.20 -3.18 3.25
CA LEU A 42 -10.83 -3.62 2.98
C LEU A 42 -10.20 -2.78 1.86
N ALA A 43 -10.91 -2.56 0.75
CA ALA A 43 -10.42 -1.73 -0.36
C ALA A 43 -10.15 -0.29 0.07
N ARG A 44 -11.05 0.30 0.88
CA ARG A 44 -10.88 1.67 1.37
C ARG A 44 -9.76 1.80 2.39
N SER A 45 -9.59 0.81 3.27
CA SER A 45 -8.58 0.84 4.33
C SER A 45 -7.20 0.31 3.90
N SER A 46 -7.08 -0.28 2.70
CA SER A 46 -5.80 -0.77 2.17
C SER A 46 -4.85 0.36 1.77
N GLY A 47 -5.39 1.52 1.40
CA GLY A 47 -4.62 2.63 0.83
C GLY A 47 -4.08 2.37 -0.58
N ARG A 48 -4.51 1.28 -1.23
CA ARG A 48 -3.99 0.85 -2.54
C ARG A 48 -4.84 1.25 -3.75
N CYS A 49 -6.08 1.69 -3.53
CA CYS A 49 -7.00 2.08 -4.59
C CYS A 49 -7.96 3.16 -4.13
N GLU A 50 -8.46 3.93 -5.09
CA GLU A 50 -9.62 4.78 -4.89
C GLU A 50 -10.89 3.96 -5.08
N VAL A 51 -11.83 4.08 -4.13
CA VAL A 51 -13.12 3.41 -4.21
C VAL A 51 -14.16 4.41 -4.72
N MET A 52 -14.60 4.22 -5.96
CA MET A 52 -15.56 5.12 -6.62
C MET A 52 -17.01 4.93 -6.14
N ASN A 53 -17.31 3.89 -5.36
CA ASN A 53 -18.66 3.68 -4.86
C ASN A 53 -19.00 4.77 -3.83
N GLY A 54 -19.80 5.76 -4.25
CA GLY A 54 -20.19 6.92 -3.43
C GLY A 54 -21.00 6.57 -2.19
N ASN A 55 -21.54 5.34 -2.08
CA ASN A 55 -22.29 4.88 -0.93
C ASN A 55 -21.61 3.67 -0.27
N GLU A 56 -21.48 3.71 1.06
CA GLU A 56 -21.04 2.55 1.83
C GLU A 56 -22.10 1.43 1.77
N PRO A 57 -21.75 0.20 1.34
CA PRO A 57 -22.69 -0.91 1.29
C PRO A 57 -23.19 -1.28 2.69
N LYS A 58 -24.49 -1.58 2.82
CA LYS A 58 -25.07 -1.97 4.12
C LYS A 58 -24.61 -3.37 4.53
N GLN A 59 -24.04 -3.49 5.71
CA GLN A 59 -23.70 -4.79 6.30
C GLN A 59 -24.96 -5.50 6.81
N SER A 60 -25.23 -6.70 6.30
CA SER A 60 -26.32 -7.54 6.81
C SER A 60 -25.94 -8.26 8.11
N LYS A 61 -26.93 -8.53 8.96
CA LYS A 61 -26.75 -9.39 10.15
C LYS A 61 -26.70 -10.85 9.73
N LEU A 62 -25.69 -11.57 10.20
CA LEU A 62 -25.49 -13.01 9.99
C LEU A 62 -25.50 -13.73 11.34
N SER A 63 -25.86 -15.01 11.34
CA SER A 63 -25.62 -15.87 12.51
C SER A 63 -24.11 -16.01 12.76
N MET A 64 -23.70 -16.41 13.96
CA MET A 64 -22.28 -16.61 14.27
C MET A 64 -21.64 -17.64 13.31
N LYS A 65 -22.35 -18.73 13.02
CA LYS A 65 -21.93 -19.76 12.07
C LYS A 65 -21.75 -19.19 10.66
N ASP A 66 -22.76 -18.49 10.16
CA ASP A 66 -22.71 -17.91 8.81
C ASP A 66 -21.62 -16.86 8.69
N LYS A 67 -21.39 -16.06 9.75
CA LYS A 67 -20.33 -15.06 9.78
C LYS A 67 -18.95 -15.73 9.71
N ALA A 68 -18.71 -16.76 10.50
CA ALA A 68 -17.44 -17.50 10.49
C ALA A 68 -17.15 -18.11 9.10
N GLU A 69 -18.14 -18.78 8.51
CA GLU A 69 -18.04 -19.33 7.16
C GLU A 69 -17.78 -18.25 6.09
N THR A 70 -18.40 -17.08 6.24
CA THR A 70 -18.25 -15.98 5.27
C THR A 70 -16.88 -15.28 5.39
N GLU A 71 -16.34 -15.14 6.60
CA GLU A 71 -14.97 -14.60 6.79
C GLU A 71 -13.91 -15.59 6.28
N GLU A 72 -14.08 -16.90 6.51
CA GLU A 72 -13.18 -17.91 5.92
C GLU A 72 -13.19 -17.86 4.38
N TYR A 73 -14.38 -17.70 3.79
CA TYR A 73 -14.50 -17.49 2.35
C TYR A 73 -13.79 -16.21 1.89
N LEU A 74 -13.92 -15.12 2.65
CA LEU A 74 -13.26 -13.84 2.36
C LEU A 74 -11.73 -13.96 2.44
N ASP A 75 -11.18 -14.69 3.41
CA ASP A 75 -9.74 -14.90 3.54
C ASP A 75 -9.18 -15.64 2.31
N ASN A 76 -9.86 -16.71 1.88
CA ASN A 76 -9.51 -17.44 0.66
C ASN A 76 -9.58 -16.55 -0.59
N LEU A 77 -10.59 -15.67 -0.67
CA LEU A 77 -10.74 -14.71 -1.76
C LEU A 77 -9.56 -13.73 -1.77
N ILE A 78 -9.18 -13.17 -0.62
CA ILE A 78 -8.05 -12.23 -0.50
C ILE A 78 -6.74 -12.90 -0.95
N ILE A 79 -6.49 -14.14 -0.53
CA ILE A 79 -5.29 -14.90 -0.93
C ILE A 79 -5.29 -15.13 -2.45
N THR A 80 -6.42 -15.58 -3.00
CA THR A 80 -6.54 -15.88 -4.43
C THR A 80 -6.36 -14.63 -5.28
N PHE A 81 -6.98 -13.51 -4.88
CA PHE A 81 -6.85 -12.23 -5.56
C PHE A 81 -5.40 -11.73 -5.50
N GLY A 82 -4.76 -11.81 -4.34
CA GLY A 82 -3.36 -11.44 -4.17
C GLY A 82 -2.41 -12.27 -5.04
N ALA A 83 -2.71 -13.56 -5.24
CA ALA A 83 -1.94 -14.44 -6.14
C ALA A 83 -2.12 -14.08 -7.62
N MET A 84 -3.29 -13.57 -8.01
CA MET A 84 -3.55 -13.04 -9.35
C MET A 84 -2.97 -11.62 -9.58
N GLY A 85 -2.45 -10.98 -8.53
CA GLY A 85 -1.89 -9.62 -8.58
C GLY A 85 -2.84 -8.53 -8.07
N TYR A 86 -4.09 -8.86 -7.73
CA TYR A 86 -5.07 -7.94 -7.17
C TYR A 86 -4.88 -7.76 -5.67
N ARG A 87 -3.99 -6.86 -5.27
CA ARG A 87 -3.67 -6.63 -3.85
C ARG A 87 -4.47 -5.51 -3.18
N PHE A 88 -5.45 -4.93 -3.86
CA PHE A 88 -6.22 -3.79 -3.35
C PHE A 88 -7.06 -4.08 -2.09
N LEU A 89 -7.22 -5.35 -1.70
CA LEU A 89 -7.87 -5.78 -0.45
C LEU A 89 -6.89 -5.95 0.72
N GLN A 90 -5.58 -5.85 0.48
CA GLN A 90 -4.54 -6.08 1.47
C GLN A 90 -3.85 -4.76 1.80
N LYS A 91 -3.63 -4.49 3.09
CA LYS A 91 -2.79 -3.35 3.48
C LYS A 91 -1.35 -3.54 3.00
N TYR A 92 -0.59 -2.46 2.95
CA TYR A 92 0.86 -2.57 2.85
C TYR A 92 1.39 -3.29 4.10
N SER A 93 2.14 -4.37 3.89
CA SER A 93 2.80 -5.10 4.98
C SER A 93 4.28 -4.76 4.95
N PRO A 94 4.85 -4.22 6.04
CA PRO A 94 6.28 -4.03 6.16
C PRO A 94 7.04 -5.34 5.92
N VAL A 95 8.17 -5.27 5.22
CA VAL A 95 9.13 -6.38 5.18
C VAL A 95 9.79 -6.47 6.54
N LYS A 96 9.59 -7.58 7.23
CA LYS A 96 10.35 -7.91 8.42
C LYS A 96 11.74 -8.38 8.01
N PRO A 97 12.80 -8.05 8.78
CA PRO A 97 14.12 -8.58 8.49
C PRO A 97 14.09 -10.08 8.74
N PHE A 98 14.79 -10.83 7.90
CA PHE A 98 14.98 -12.26 8.12
C PHE A 98 16.00 -12.42 9.24
N LYS A 99 15.57 -12.39 10.51
CA LYS A 99 16.47 -12.69 11.62
C LYS A 99 17.02 -14.11 11.38
N LYS A 100 18.33 -14.24 11.12
CA LYS A 100 19.02 -15.52 11.27
C LYS A 100 18.88 -15.94 12.74
N THR A 101 17.83 -16.67 13.05
CA THR A 101 17.72 -17.34 14.34
C THR A 101 18.73 -18.46 14.32
N ASP A 102 19.74 -18.37 15.18
CA ASP A 102 20.52 -19.52 15.58
C ASP A 102 19.54 -20.63 15.98
N ALA A 103 19.69 -21.79 15.35
CA ALA A 103 18.80 -22.93 15.52
C ALA A 103 18.79 -23.36 17.00
N GLY A 104 17.76 -22.97 17.75
CA GLY A 104 17.61 -23.47 19.13
C GLY A 104 16.68 -22.67 20.05
N ARG A 105 15.39 -22.61 19.74
CA ARG A 105 14.25 -22.85 20.67
C ARG A 105 12.93 -22.39 20.04
N SER A 106 12.07 -23.37 19.82
CA SER A 106 10.66 -23.19 19.47
C SER A 106 9.88 -23.02 20.77
N ASP A 107 9.33 -21.83 21.00
CA ASP A 107 8.10 -21.69 21.78
C ASP A 107 7.07 -21.02 20.86
N ILE A 108 6.05 -21.81 20.52
CA ILE A 108 4.85 -21.36 19.83
C ILE A 108 4.05 -20.57 20.85
N ASP A 109 4.03 -19.25 20.73
CA ASP A 109 3.00 -18.45 21.38
C ASP A 109 2.19 -17.70 20.32
N THR A 110 0.92 -18.11 20.24
CA THR A 110 -0.11 -17.56 19.36
C THR A 110 -0.77 -16.43 20.13
N SER A 111 -0.29 -15.20 19.98
CA SER A 111 -1.12 -14.02 20.18
C SER A 111 -0.60 -12.83 19.36
N ALA A 112 -1.52 -12.24 18.61
CA ALA A 112 -1.30 -11.13 17.73
C ALA A 112 -0.85 -9.88 18.50
N ASN A 113 0.40 -9.46 18.26
CA ASN A 113 0.86 -8.08 18.39
C ASN A 113 1.71 -7.78 17.15
N ILE A 114 1.05 -7.42 16.04
CA ILE A 114 1.68 -7.15 14.74
C ILE A 114 2.18 -5.69 14.64
N ASP A 115 1.89 -4.84 15.63
CA ASP A 115 2.12 -3.39 15.54
C ASP A 115 3.52 -2.92 15.98
N SER A 116 4.38 -3.81 16.49
CA SER A 116 5.61 -3.43 17.21
C SER A 116 6.94 -3.61 16.45
N GLU A 117 6.94 -3.90 15.14
CA GLU A 117 8.18 -4.25 14.42
C GLU A 117 8.34 -3.55 13.06
N THR A 118 7.54 -2.51 12.78
CA THR A 118 7.68 -1.73 11.55
C THR A 118 8.92 -0.84 11.63
N VAL A 119 9.96 -1.18 10.87
CA VAL A 119 11.16 -0.34 10.76
C VAL A 119 10.88 0.82 9.80
N ILE A 120 11.02 2.04 10.30
CA ILE A 120 10.94 3.26 9.51
C ILE A 120 12.34 3.59 8.98
N PHE A 121 12.41 3.92 7.70
CA PHE A 121 13.60 4.43 7.05
C PHE A 121 13.42 5.91 6.73
N ASN A 122 14.46 6.67 7.02
CA ASN A 122 14.51 8.12 6.89
C ASN A 122 15.41 8.48 5.71
N CYS A 123 14.90 9.30 4.79
CA CYS A 123 15.68 9.94 3.73
C CYS A 123 15.71 11.44 4.02
N THR A 124 16.73 11.86 4.77
CA THR A 124 16.82 13.23 5.29
C THR A 124 18.07 13.91 4.78
N TRP A 125 17.93 15.20 4.44
CA TRP A 125 19.06 16.03 4.05
C TRP A 125 18.81 17.46 4.53
N PRO A 126 19.15 17.77 5.81
CA PRO A 126 18.76 19.01 6.45
C PRO A 126 19.19 20.27 5.70
N LYS A 127 20.39 20.25 5.10
CA LYS A 127 20.93 21.39 4.33
C LYS A 127 20.07 21.83 3.15
N ILE A 128 19.25 20.93 2.61
CA ILE A 128 18.38 21.19 1.46
C ILE A 128 16.90 21.04 1.81
N GLY A 129 16.56 20.91 3.11
CA GLY A 129 15.20 20.89 3.61
C GLY A 129 14.38 19.64 3.27
N CYS A 130 15.06 18.54 2.98
CA CYS A 130 14.46 17.24 2.66
C CYS A 130 14.28 16.41 3.94
N ASP A 131 13.10 15.85 4.14
CA ASP A 131 12.76 15.04 5.32
C ASP A 131 11.61 14.06 4.99
N ALA A 132 11.96 12.84 4.59
CA ALA A 132 10.99 11.84 4.18
C ALA A 132 11.13 10.54 4.97
N HIS A 133 9.99 9.91 5.23
CA HIS A 133 9.87 8.68 6.01
C HIS A 133 9.26 7.59 5.12
N GLY A 134 9.75 6.37 5.22
CA GLY A 134 9.27 5.27 4.40
C GLY A 134 9.38 3.91 5.08
N ILE A 135 8.58 2.98 4.60
CA ILE A 135 8.57 1.58 5.04
C ILE A 135 8.86 0.69 3.84
N ILE A 136 9.77 -0.26 4.00
CA ILE A 136 10.03 -1.26 2.96
C ILE A 136 8.85 -2.22 2.90
N VAL A 137 8.34 -2.45 1.70
CA VAL A 137 7.30 -3.44 1.41
C VAL A 137 7.80 -4.34 0.27
N PRO A 138 7.27 -5.56 0.08
CA PRO A 138 7.73 -6.44 -1.00
C PRO A 138 7.68 -5.79 -2.40
N GLU A 139 6.75 -4.86 -2.61
CA GLU A 139 6.57 -4.14 -3.87
C GLU A 139 7.52 -2.92 -4.05
N GLY A 140 8.32 -2.57 -3.03
CA GLY A 140 9.26 -1.45 -3.07
C GLY A 140 9.34 -0.69 -1.75
N ILE A 141 9.09 0.62 -1.78
CA ILE A 141 9.06 1.45 -0.57
C ILE A 141 7.81 2.32 -0.56
N LEU A 142 7.08 2.23 0.55
CA LEU A 142 5.94 3.09 0.83
C LEU A 142 6.45 4.36 1.50
N VAL A 143 6.46 5.47 0.78
CA VAL A 143 6.76 6.79 1.35
C VAL A 143 5.52 7.27 2.09
N LEU A 144 5.69 7.64 3.35
CA LEU A 144 4.58 7.98 4.23
C LEU A 144 4.09 9.40 3.97
N LYS A 145 2.79 9.60 4.19
CA LYS A 145 2.16 10.91 4.27
C LYS A 145 2.95 11.83 5.22
N ASN A 146 2.95 13.11 4.90
CA ASN A 146 3.70 14.18 5.56
C ASN A 146 5.22 14.13 5.33
N SER A 147 5.73 13.20 4.51
CA SER A 147 7.10 13.27 4.01
C SER A 147 7.31 14.52 3.16
N LYS A 148 8.43 15.20 3.35
CA LYS A 148 8.80 16.43 2.68
C LYS A 148 9.90 16.20 1.64
N ILE A 149 9.64 16.62 0.42
CA ILE A 149 10.64 16.65 -0.65
C ILE A 149 11.47 17.93 -0.59
N ARG A 150 12.66 17.91 -1.16
CA ARG A 150 13.41 19.11 -1.48
C ARG A 150 12.58 19.99 -2.42
N HIS A 151 12.53 21.30 -2.18
CA HIS A 151 11.82 22.26 -3.04
C HIS A 151 12.37 22.28 -4.49
N ASP A 152 13.67 22.56 -4.61
CA ASP A 152 14.35 22.66 -5.91
C ASP A 152 14.96 21.34 -6.39
N THR A 153 15.10 21.19 -7.70
CA THR A 153 15.88 20.10 -8.32
C THR A 153 17.24 20.57 -8.80
N THR A 154 18.24 19.69 -8.85
CA THR A 154 19.51 20.02 -9.50
C THR A 154 19.34 20.19 -11.03
N PRO A 155 20.15 21.04 -11.69
CA PRO A 155 20.05 21.23 -13.14
C PRO A 155 20.17 19.93 -13.95
N SER A 156 21.02 18.99 -13.49
CA SER A 156 21.23 17.67 -14.11
C SER A 156 20.04 16.72 -13.98
N PHE A 157 19.12 16.98 -13.04
CA PHE A 157 17.94 16.14 -12.79
C PHE A 157 16.74 16.58 -13.63
N LYS A 158 16.70 17.84 -14.06
CA LYS A 158 15.58 18.41 -14.81
C LYS A 158 15.33 17.67 -16.12
N ASN A 159 14.05 17.52 -16.46
CA ASN A 159 13.55 17.00 -17.75
C ASN A 159 13.95 15.57 -18.11
N LYS A 160 14.47 14.76 -17.18
CA LYS A 160 14.87 13.36 -17.43
C LYS A 160 14.60 12.45 -16.22
N GLY A 161 14.52 11.15 -16.48
CA GLY A 161 14.48 10.11 -15.46
C GLY A 161 13.34 10.31 -14.45
N TYR A 162 13.67 10.28 -13.16
CA TYR A 162 12.69 10.39 -12.07
C TYR A 162 12.09 11.79 -11.89
N ASN A 163 12.59 12.83 -12.57
CA ASN A 163 11.96 14.15 -12.52
C ASN A 163 10.58 14.15 -13.17
N VAL A 164 10.38 13.36 -14.24
CA VAL A 164 9.06 13.19 -14.87
C VAL A 164 8.06 12.60 -13.89
N LEU A 165 8.50 11.62 -13.09
CA LEU A 165 7.68 11.05 -12.01
C LEU A 165 7.38 12.10 -10.94
N ARG A 166 8.39 12.88 -10.51
CA ARG A 166 8.20 13.97 -9.53
C ARG A 166 7.15 14.98 -9.98
N GLU A 167 7.25 15.46 -11.23
CA GLU A 167 6.28 16.40 -11.81
C GLU A 167 4.89 15.79 -11.92
N LYS A 168 4.80 14.52 -12.35
CA LYS A 168 3.53 13.80 -12.37
C LYS A 168 2.87 13.77 -10.98
N LEU A 169 3.62 13.43 -9.93
CA LEU A 169 3.07 13.36 -8.56
C LEU A 169 2.60 14.72 -8.03
N ILE A 170 3.26 15.81 -8.44
CA ILE A 170 2.82 17.16 -8.11
C ILE A 170 1.54 17.50 -8.86
N ASN A 171 1.48 17.20 -10.16
CA ASN A 171 0.30 17.46 -11.01
C ASN A 171 -0.92 16.63 -10.59
N ASP A 172 -0.70 15.38 -10.18
CA ASP A 172 -1.74 14.46 -9.69
C ASP A 172 -2.18 14.81 -8.24
N GLY A 173 -1.56 15.81 -7.61
CA GLY A 173 -1.91 16.27 -6.26
C GLY A 173 -1.46 15.33 -5.14
N VAL A 174 -0.65 14.33 -5.43
CA VAL A 174 -0.02 13.44 -4.42
C VAL A 174 0.98 14.22 -3.57
N ILE A 175 1.67 15.19 -4.18
CA ILE A 175 2.59 16.11 -3.50
C ILE A 175 2.04 17.53 -3.63
N VAL A 176 1.79 18.17 -2.49
CA VAL A 176 1.29 19.56 -2.43
C VAL A 176 2.18 20.34 -1.49
N ASN A 177 2.66 21.51 -1.92
CA ASN A 177 3.60 22.35 -1.16
C ASN A 177 4.81 21.55 -0.64
N ASP A 178 5.40 20.74 -1.52
CA ASP A 178 6.53 19.85 -1.24
C ASP A 178 6.27 18.74 -0.20
N ILE A 179 5.00 18.47 0.14
CA ILE A 179 4.62 17.47 1.14
C ILE A 179 3.74 16.40 0.48
N PHE A 180 4.05 15.12 0.75
CA PHE A 180 3.17 14.01 0.40
C PHE A 180 1.88 14.07 1.21
N VAL A 181 0.73 14.22 0.55
CA VAL A 181 -0.58 14.33 1.24
C VAL A 181 -1.21 12.98 1.56
N THR A 182 -0.69 11.91 0.96
CA THR A 182 -1.05 10.51 1.15
C THR A 182 0.21 9.64 1.09
N ASP A 183 0.12 8.42 1.61
CA ASP A 183 1.17 7.43 1.41
C ASP A 183 1.29 7.12 -0.09
N TYR A 184 2.51 6.91 -0.57
CA TYR A 184 2.78 6.62 -1.97
C TYR A 184 3.81 5.51 -2.14
N LEU A 185 3.43 4.44 -2.85
CA LEU A 185 4.32 3.32 -3.14
C LEU A 185 5.21 3.64 -4.35
N PHE A 186 6.51 3.67 -4.13
CA PHE A 186 7.50 3.62 -5.19
C PHE A 186 7.95 2.18 -5.43
N SER A 187 7.99 1.77 -6.70
CA SER A 187 8.49 0.45 -7.11
C SER A 187 10.00 0.26 -6.95
N SER A 188 10.75 1.31 -6.59
CA SER A 188 12.17 1.21 -6.26
C SER A 188 12.63 2.27 -5.27
N TYR A 189 13.63 1.90 -4.45
CA TYR A 189 14.24 2.81 -3.46
C TYR A 189 14.86 4.04 -4.11
N SER A 190 15.51 3.87 -5.27
CA SER A 190 16.17 4.97 -5.99
C SER A 190 15.18 5.93 -6.63
N ALA A 191 14.02 5.43 -7.11
CA ALA A 191 12.96 6.31 -7.59
C ALA A 191 12.46 7.23 -6.47
N ALA A 192 12.13 6.63 -5.30
CA ALA A 192 11.70 7.37 -4.13
C ALA A 192 12.74 8.42 -3.71
N ALA A 193 13.98 7.99 -3.48
CA ALA A 193 15.07 8.86 -3.03
C ALA A 193 15.34 10.00 -4.03
N SER A 194 15.30 9.72 -5.34
CA SER A 194 15.59 10.72 -6.36
C SER A 194 14.47 11.77 -6.48
N VAL A 195 13.20 11.34 -6.38
CA VAL A 195 12.05 12.25 -6.34
C VAL A 195 12.11 13.16 -5.11
N ILE A 196 12.43 12.58 -3.96
CA ILE A 196 12.53 13.27 -2.67
C ILE A 196 13.70 14.27 -2.66
N CYS A 197 14.90 13.86 -3.06
CA CYS A 197 16.11 14.69 -3.04
C CYS A 197 16.23 15.66 -4.22
N GLY A 198 15.42 15.48 -5.27
CA GLY A 198 15.47 16.30 -6.49
C GLY A 198 16.76 16.14 -7.30
N ASN A 199 17.41 14.98 -7.20
CA ASN A 199 18.63 14.62 -7.93
C ASN A 199 18.74 13.09 -8.11
N SER A 200 19.72 12.62 -8.87
CA SER A 200 19.99 11.17 -8.94
C SER A 200 20.59 10.68 -7.62
N THR A 201 19.86 9.85 -6.89
CA THR A 201 20.28 9.33 -5.58
C THR A 201 20.28 7.80 -5.53
N ASN A 202 21.32 7.22 -4.92
CA ASN A 202 21.34 5.78 -4.62
C ASN A 202 20.39 5.48 -3.46
N GLY A 203 19.20 4.96 -3.78
CA GLY A 203 18.18 4.67 -2.77
C GLY A 203 18.53 3.54 -1.81
N ARG A 204 19.50 2.66 -2.11
CA ARG A 204 19.89 1.63 -1.13
C ARG A 204 20.67 2.21 0.04
N GLN A 205 21.31 3.36 -0.17
CA GLN A 205 22.19 4.04 0.80
C GLN A 205 21.52 5.27 1.42
N ALA A 206 20.66 5.95 0.68
CA ALA A 206 20.05 7.21 1.12
C ALA A 206 18.94 7.07 2.17
N TRP A 207 18.43 5.86 2.36
CA TRP A 207 17.39 5.54 3.32
C TRP A 207 18.03 4.80 4.49
N VAL A 208 17.95 5.36 5.69
CA VAL A 208 18.57 4.82 6.89
C VAL A 208 17.55 4.66 8.01
N ASN A 209 17.64 3.57 8.78
CA ASN A 209 16.82 3.39 9.98
C ASN A 209 17.40 4.15 11.19
N ASP A 210 16.75 4.04 12.34
CA ASP A 210 17.18 4.69 13.59
C ASP A 210 18.51 4.14 14.12
N ASP A 211 18.88 2.91 13.73
CA ASP A 211 20.19 2.29 14.02
C ASP A 211 21.30 2.74 13.05
N HIS A 212 21.02 3.74 12.20
CA HIS A 212 21.90 4.24 11.13
C HIS A 212 22.30 3.20 10.09
N GLN A 213 21.53 2.12 9.96
CA GLN A 213 21.70 1.12 8.92
C GLN A 213 20.95 1.53 7.66
N SER A 214 21.66 1.49 6.54
CA SER A 214 21.06 1.68 5.21
C SER A 214 20.14 0.51 4.83
N ILE A 215 19.26 0.72 3.85
CA ILE A 215 18.46 -0.37 3.27
C ILE A 215 19.35 -1.52 2.76
N GLU A 216 20.51 -1.22 2.20
CA GLU A 216 21.45 -2.23 1.71
C GLU A 216 21.93 -3.16 2.83
N GLU A 217 22.36 -2.58 3.95
CA GLU A 217 22.82 -3.31 5.12
C GLU A 217 21.68 -4.07 5.78
N TYR A 218 20.51 -3.43 5.91
CA TYR A 218 19.33 -4.01 6.53
C TYR A 218 18.83 -5.26 5.79
N LEU A 219 18.84 -5.25 4.45
CA LEU A 219 18.37 -6.38 3.65
C LEU A 219 19.42 -7.47 3.43
N SER A 220 20.68 -7.19 3.76
CA SER A 220 21.80 -8.13 3.62
C SER A 220 22.06 -8.97 4.87
N ASN A 221 21.48 -8.58 6.01
CA ASN A 221 21.56 -9.27 7.29
C ASN A 221 20.41 -10.28 7.47
#